data_AF-A0A660MKQ3-F1
#
_entry.id   AF-A0A660MKQ3-F1
#
_cell.length_a   1.000
_cell.length_b   1.000
_cell.length_c   1.000
_cell.angle_alpha   90.00
_cell.angle_beta   90.00
_cell.angle_gamma   90.00
#
_symmetry.space_group_name_H-M   'P 1'
#
loop_
_entity.id
_entity.type
_entity.pdbx_description
1 polymer ?
#
loop_
_entity_poly.entity_id
_entity_poly.type
_entity_poly.pdbx_seq_one_letter_code
_entity_poly.pdbx_strand_id
1 'polypeptide(L)'
;MTNQVIPFGNVNVPVPQMNADFAAKIAAQWQQAAALATNAPNRITFKSNRFNISKGGGEPVQRSDLTLDVHIVAVNPQFHYVFYDRTYDESEKTGVAPKTLSRYPLPDEKFDSPLPAGFVQRNYRQRAIVMLANDPQHELYVVAFGYKSVRQSGNANVGTCNFATLLKTMGDFQASHGIMPFTFTVQLSFDGSQSVPVVAFSLYDLRNRSNEVRFASEPAIQAMVEAMTNGTTDRLLDIHFDNTTENATVNAAPPQQPQMQVPPQGQVQPPQMQPQMQPQGQHPPAWQQQAQAQPQMQQPQGQQQTPPWQQQAQMQPQMQPQNEQTAPAGMAAL
;
A
#
# COMPACT_ATOMS: atom_id res chain seq x y z
N MET A 1 -14.76 23.36 12.88
CA MET A 1 -13.91 24.26 13.69
C MET A 1 -13.31 25.27 12.74
N THR A 2 -13.62 26.55 12.89
CA THR A 2 -13.02 27.62 12.09
C THR A 2 -11.56 27.78 12.51
N ASN A 3 -10.61 27.51 11.62
CA ASN A 3 -9.20 27.84 11.85
C ASN A 3 -9.11 29.33 12.20
N GLN A 4 -8.80 29.65 13.45
CA GLN A 4 -8.47 31.02 13.82
C GLN A 4 -7.13 31.33 13.16
N VAL A 5 -7.18 32.12 12.09
CA VAL A 5 -5.99 32.76 11.53
C VAL A 5 -5.54 33.76 12.59
N ILE A 6 -4.40 33.51 13.22
CA ILE A 6 -3.74 34.50 14.08
C ILE A 6 -3.10 35.51 13.12
N PRO A 7 -3.61 36.75 13.01
CA PRO A 7 -2.94 37.74 12.17
C PRO A 7 -1.66 38.17 12.88
N PHE A 8 -0.51 37.91 12.26
CA PHE A 8 0.71 38.60 12.64
C PHE A 8 0.53 40.08 12.27
N GLY A 9 0.57 40.97 13.26
CA GLY A 9 0.46 42.41 13.03
C GLY A 9 1.54 42.91 12.06
N ASN A 10 1.34 44.09 11.46
CA ASN A 10 2.30 44.70 10.56
C ASN A 10 3.60 45.02 11.31
N VAL A 11 4.55 44.09 11.28
CA VAL A 11 5.92 44.30 11.74
C VAL A 11 6.66 45.01 10.60
N ASN A 12 7.39 46.09 10.91
CA ASN A 12 8.25 46.74 9.94
C ASN A 12 9.48 45.84 9.70
N VAL A 13 9.37 44.91 8.75
CA VAL A 13 10.44 43.96 8.44
C VAL A 13 11.38 44.61 7.41
N PRO A 14 12.69 44.70 7.69
CA PRO A 14 13.66 45.13 6.67
C PRO A 14 13.55 44.21 5.47
N VAL A 15 13.26 44.75 4.28
CA VAL A 15 13.23 43.99 3.04
C VAL A 15 14.62 44.03 2.41
N PRO A 16 15.38 42.92 2.39
CA PRO A 16 16.66 42.90 1.71
C PRO A 16 16.41 43.13 0.20
N GLN A 17 17.20 43.99 -0.43
CA GLN A 17 17.20 44.10 -1.89
C GLN A 17 17.76 42.81 -2.48
N MET A 18 16.87 41.95 -2.96
CA MET A 18 17.20 40.72 -3.68
C MET A 18 17.02 40.93 -5.19
N ASN A 19 17.79 40.19 -5.98
CA ASN A 19 17.55 40.07 -7.42
C ASN A 19 16.11 39.56 -7.66
N ALA A 20 15.41 40.14 -8.64
CA ALA A 20 14.01 39.84 -8.94
C ALA A 20 13.76 38.36 -9.27
N ASP A 21 14.67 37.73 -10.01
CA ASP A 21 14.56 36.30 -10.37
C ASP A 21 14.75 35.41 -9.15
N PHE A 22 15.66 35.78 -8.25
CA PHE A 22 15.86 35.07 -6.99
C PHE A 22 14.65 35.24 -6.07
N ALA A 23 14.12 36.46 -5.93
CA ALA A 23 12.92 36.73 -5.16
C ALA A 23 11.70 35.98 -5.70
N ALA A 24 11.53 35.89 -7.02
CA ALA A 24 10.45 35.14 -7.65
C ALA A 24 10.57 33.63 -7.39
N LYS A 25 11.79 33.06 -7.45
CA LYS A 25 12.03 31.65 -7.12
C LYS A 25 11.71 31.35 -5.66
N ILE A 26 12.14 32.20 -4.74
CA ILE A 26 11.83 32.05 -3.31
C ILE A 26 10.32 32.21 -3.09
N ALA A 27 9.68 33.23 -3.67
CA ALA A 27 8.23 33.41 -3.54
C ALA A 27 7.44 32.22 -4.06
N ALA A 28 7.80 31.66 -5.22
CA ALA A 28 7.18 30.45 -5.76
C ALA A 28 7.39 29.25 -4.83
N GLN A 29 8.60 29.06 -4.31
CA GLN A 29 8.90 27.99 -3.35
C GLN A 29 8.07 28.11 -2.07
N TRP A 30 7.90 29.33 -1.53
CA TRP A 30 7.13 29.58 -0.31
C TRP A 30 5.62 29.51 -0.53
N GLN A 31 5.11 29.96 -1.67
CA GLN A 31 3.70 29.77 -2.05
C GLN A 31 3.38 28.29 -2.22
N GLN A 32 4.28 27.54 -2.87
CA GLN A 32 4.16 26.10 -2.95
C GLN A 32 4.16 25.50 -1.53
N ALA A 33 5.13 25.83 -0.67
CA ALA A 33 5.17 25.37 0.71
C ALA A 33 3.88 25.70 1.50
N ALA A 34 3.31 26.89 1.34
CA ALA A 34 2.06 27.29 1.99
C ALA A 34 0.84 26.51 1.47
N ALA A 35 0.76 26.26 0.16
CA ALA A 35 -0.28 25.41 -0.42
C ALA A 35 -0.15 23.95 0.07
N LEU A 36 1.08 23.49 0.31
CA LEU A 36 1.38 22.16 0.86
C LEU A 36 1.07 22.03 2.35
N ALA A 37 1.20 23.12 3.12
CA ALA A 37 0.91 23.13 4.55
C ALA A 37 -0.59 23.07 4.88
N THR A 38 -1.45 23.30 3.89
CA THR A 38 -2.89 23.52 4.11
C THR A 38 -3.81 22.57 3.36
N ASN A 39 -3.34 21.90 2.30
CA ASN A 39 -4.20 21.05 1.46
C ASN A 39 -3.69 19.60 1.43
N ALA A 40 -4.56 18.66 1.81
CA ALA A 40 -4.30 17.24 1.60
C ALA A 40 -4.23 16.94 0.09
N PRO A 41 -3.48 15.92 -0.36
CA PRO A 41 -3.36 15.63 -1.78
C PRO A 41 -4.72 15.21 -2.36
N ASN A 42 -4.92 15.45 -3.66
CA ASN A 42 -6.04 14.85 -4.38
C ASN A 42 -5.93 13.32 -4.28
N ARG A 43 -7.06 12.63 -4.08
CA ARG A 43 -7.08 11.18 -3.89
C ARG A 43 -8.18 10.52 -4.68
N ILE A 44 -7.89 9.27 -5.08
CA ILE A 44 -8.87 8.30 -5.50
C ILE A 44 -8.92 7.21 -4.44
N THR A 45 -10.10 6.99 -3.87
CA THR A 45 -10.36 5.92 -2.92
C THR A 45 -11.49 5.02 -3.41
N PHE A 46 -11.58 3.82 -2.83
CA PHE A 46 -12.54 2.80 -3.24
C PHE A 46 -13.45 2.48 -2.06
N LYS A 47 -14.75 2.69 -2.23
CA LYS A 47 -15.77 2.34 -1.24
C LYS A 47 -16.98 1.76 -1.96
N SER A 48 -17.49 0.63 -1.47
CA SER A 48 -18.69 -0.03 -2.03
C SER A 48 -18.62 -0.26 -3.55
N ASN A 49 -17.46 -0.69 -4.07
CA ASN A 49 -17.19 -0.88 -5.51
C ASN A 49 -17.46 0.38 -6.38
N ARG A 50 -17.17 1.55 -5.81
CA ARG A 50 -17.22 2.85 -6.50
C ARG A 50 -15.92 3.61 -6.32
N PHE A 51 -15.60 4.44 -7.30
CA PHE A 51 -14.52 5.42 -7.20
C PHE A 51 -15.01 6.65 -6.44
N ASN A 52 -14.28 7.07 -5.43
CA ASN A 52 -14.51 8.35 -4.75
C ASN A 52 -13.30 9.24 -4.98
N ILE A 53 -13.56 10.45 -5.47
CA ILE A 53 -12.53 11.43 -5.83
C ILE A 53 -12.63 12.59 -4.85
N SER A 54 -11.56 12.85 -4.12
CA SER A 54 -11.44 14.01 -3.24
C SER A 54 -10.34 14.93 -3.76
N LYS A 55 -10.62 16.24 -3.83
CA LYS A 55 -9.63 17.26 -4.19
C LYS A 55 -9.23 18.07 -2.97
N GLY A 56 -7.92 18.26 -2.74
CA GLY A 56 -7.43 19.11 -1.65
C GLY A 56 -7.81 18.66 -0.23
N GLY A 57 -8.23 17.41 -0.03
CA GLY A 57 -8.82 16.96 1.25
C GLY A 57 -10.29 17.34 1.46
N GLY A 58 -10.96 17.89 0.45
CA GLY A 58 -12.39 18.11 0.45
C GLY A 58 -13.19 16.80 0.45
N GLU A 59 -14.51 16.93 0.66
CA GLU A 59 -15.42 15.78 0.70
C GLU A 59 -15.32 14.91 -0.56
N PRO A 60 -15.19 13.57 -0.43
CA PRO A 60 -15.10 12.69 -1.58
C PRO A 60 -16.39 12.72 -2.42
N VAL A 61 -16.23 12.97 -3.72
CA VAL A 61 -17.31 12.85 -4.71
C VAL A 61 -17.32 11.44 -5.26
N GLN A 62 -18.40 10.71 -5.01
CA GLN A 62 -18.60 9.38 -5.59
C GLN A 62 -18.90 9.49 -7.08
N ARG A 63 -18.22 8.67 -7.89
CA ARG A 63 -18.49 8.53 -9.33
C ARG A 63 -19.55 7.45 -9.55
N SER A 64 -20.50 7.75 -10.44
CA SER A 64 -21.48 6.78 -10.94
C SER A 64 -20.84 5.74 -11.85
N ASP A 65 -19.72 6.07 -12.49
CA ASP A 65 -19.02 5.21 -13.43
C ASP A 65 -18.39 4.00 -12.71
N LEU A 66 -18.58 2.81 -13.27
CA LEU A 66 -17.98 1.56 -12.77
C LEU A 66 -16.58 1.30 -13.31
N THR A 67 -16.15 2.14 -14.26
CA THR A 67 -14.81 2.11 -14.86
C THR A 67 -14.20 3.49 -14.83
N LEU A 68 -12.88 3.57 -14.70
CA LEU A 68 -12.14 4.83 -14.69
C LEU A 68 -10.90 4.70 -15.58
N ASP A 69 -10.72 5.60 -16.54
CA ASP A 69 -9.51 5.64 -17.36
C ASP A 69 -8.48 6.60 -16.74
N VAL A 70 -7.25 6.11 -16.57
CA VAL A 70 -6.16 6.88 -15.96
C VAL A 70 -4.84 6.65 -16.69
N HIS A 71 -3.90 7.56 -16.47
CA HIS A 71 -2.48 7.35 -16.73
C HIS A 71 -1.77 7.08 -15.41
N ILE A 72 -0.91 6.05 -15.37
CA ILE A 72 -0.12 5.72 -14.18
C ILE A 72 1.19 6.48 -14.28
N VAL A 73 1.26 7.63 -13.60
CA VAL A 73 2.37 8.59 -13.70
C VAL A 73 3.59 8.06 -12.96
N ALA A 74 3.39 7.56 -11.73
CA ALA A 74 4.46 7.05 -10.90
C ALA A 74 3.96 5.97 -9.94
N VAL A 75 4.84 5.07 -9.51
CA VAL A 75 4.48 3.95 -8.63
C VAL A 75 5.51 3.86 -7.52
N ASN A 76 5.05 3.70 -6.28
CA ASN A 76 5.96 3.41 -5.18
C ASN A 76 6.44 1.95 -5.34
N PRO A 77 7.76 1.71 -5.50
CA PRO A 77 8.29 0.36 -5.64
C PRO A 77 8.08 -0.47 -4.36
N GLN A 78 7.93 0.19 -3.21
CA GLN A 78 7.63 -0.43 -1.94
C GLN A 78 6.12 -0.44 -1.69
N PHE A 79 5.63 -1.56 -1.18
CA PHE A 79 4.32 -1.58 -0.54
C PHE A 79 4.43 -0.96 0.86
N HIS A 80 3.29 -0.55 1.40
CA HIS A 80 3.17 -0.07 2.77
C HIS A 80 2.01 -0.77 3.46
N TYR A 81 2.03 -0.73 4.79
CA TYR A 81 0.92 -1.16 5.61
C TYR A 81 0.09 0.03 6.05
N VAL A 82 -1.22 -0.17 6.07
CA VAL A 82 -2.17 0.70 6.75
C VAL A 82 -2.84 -0.10 7.85
N PHE A 83 -2.65 0.33 9.09
CA PHE A 83 -3.25 -0.27 10.27
C PHE A 83 -4.50 0.53 10.67
N TYR A 84 -5.53 -0.17 11.16
CA TYR A 84 -6.79 0.42 11.60
C TYR A 84 -7.11 0.03 13.04
N ASP A 85 -7.62 0.98 13.83
CA ASP A 85 -8.00 0.77 15.24
C ASP A 85 -9.28 -0.06 15.41
N ARG A 86 -10.01 -0.27 14.31
CA ARG A 86 -11.25 -1.03 14.24
C ARG A 86 -11.36 -1.73 12.88
N THR A 87 -12.24 -2.71 12.79
CA THR A 87 -12.49 -3.42 11.53
C THR A 87 -13.31 -2.59 10.53
N TYR A 88 -13.28 -2.98 9.26
CA TYR A 88 -14.13 -2.40 8.21
C TYR A 88 -15.62 -2.45 8.59
N ASP A 89 -16.11 -3.62 9.02
CA ASP A 89 -17.51 -3.83 9.37
C ASP A 89 -17.96 -2.99 10.57
N GLU A 90 -17.10 -2.83 11.58
CA GLU A 90 -17.38 -1.95 12.73
C GLU A 90 -17.42 -0.48 12.31
N SER A 91 -16.53 -0.06 11.41
CA SER A 91 -16.52 1.30 10.87
C SER A 91 -17.82 1.58 10.09
N GLU A 92 -18.27 0.64 9.26
CA GLU A 92 -19.52 0.79 8.50
C GLU A 92 -20.75 0.83 9.42
N LYS A 93 -20.81 -0.03 10.44
CA LYS A 93 -21.95 -0.07 11.38
C LYS A 93 -22.04 1.17 12.25
N THR A 94 -20.91 1.71 12.71
CA THR A 94 -20.87 2.85 13.63
C THR A 94 -20.85 4.20 12.93
N GLY A 95 -20.52 4.24 11.64
CA GLY A 95 -20.32 5.48 10.89
C GLY A 95 -19.09 6.29 11.34
N VAL A 96 -18.28 5.76 12.26
CA VAL A 96 -17.10 6.45 12.79
C VAL A 96 -15.88 6.10 11.95
N ALA A 97 -15.18 7.12 11.45
CA ALA A 97 -13.95 6.93 10.71
C ALA A 97 -12.87 6.27 11.59
N PRO A 98 -12.19 5.22 11.10
CA PRO A 98 -11.14 4.54 11.86
C PRO A 98 -9.91 5.43 12.02
N LYS A 99 -9.21 5.31 13.14
CA LYS A 99 -7.85 5.83 13.26
C LYS A 99 -6.92 4.97 12.43
N THR A 100 -5.98 5.60 11.74
CA THR A 100 -5.05 4.89 10.86
C THR A 100 -3.60 5.20 11.17
N LEU A 101 -2.75 4.20 10.94
CA LEU A 101 -1.30 4.35 10.92
C LEU A 101 -0.80 3.79 9.60
N SER A 102 -0.16 4.65 8.79
CA SER A 102 0.47 4.24 7.52
C SER A 102 1.98 4.26 7.66
N ARG A 103 2.64 3.15 7.38
CA ARG A 103 4.11 3.06 7.36
C ARG A 103 4.63 1.98 6.41
N TYR A 104 5.89 2.10 6.02
CA TYR A 104 6.59 1.04 5.30
C TYR A 104 6.82 -0.16 6.22
N PRO A 105 6.93 -1.38 5.65
CA PRO A 105 7.31 -2.57 6.40
C PRO A 105 8.67 -2.36 7.08
N LEU A 106 8.82 -2.89 8.29
CA LEU A 106 10.16 -2.96 8.90
C LEU A 106 10.98 -4.06 8.22
N PRO A 107 12.32 -3.99 8.23
CA PRO A 107 13.20 -4.92 7.49
C PRO A 107 12.88 -6.41 7.65
N ASP A 108 12.45 -6.84 8.85
CA ASP A 108 12.13 -8.23 9.17
C ASP A 108 10.62 -8.48 9.43
N GLU A 109 9.76 -7.50 9.11
CA GLU A 109 8.33 -7.62 9.34
C GLU A 109 7.66 -8.52 8.30
N LYS A 110 7.17 -9.67 8.75
CA LYS A 110 6.37 -10.57 7.94
C LYS A 110 4.91 -10.13 7.91
N PHE A 111 4.16 -10.61 6.91
CA PHE A 111 2.74 -10.26 6.76
C PHE A 111 1.87 -10.79 7.92
N ASP A 112 2.34 -11.72 8.73
CA ASP A 112 1.69 -12.28 9.92
C ASP A 112 2.24 -11.71 11.24
N SER A 113 3.22 -10.79 11.19
CA SER A 113 3.76 -10.14 12.38
C SER A 113 2.64 -9.46 13.19
N PRO A 114 2.74 -9.45 14.54
CA PRO A 114 1.74 -8.83 15.40
C PRO A 114 1.46 -7.38 14.99
N LEU A 115 0.21 -6.96 15.18
CA LEU A 115 -0.20 -5.59 14.90
C LEU A 115 0.36 -4.63 15.97
N PRO A 116 0.66 -3.36 15.62
CA PRO A 116 0.97 -2.34 16.61
C PRO A 116 -0.15 -2.21 17.65
N ALA A 117 0.22 -1.87 18.89
CA ALA A 117 -0.74 -1.71 19.98
C ALA A 117 -1.85 -0.70 19.61
N GLY A 118 -3.11 -1.05 19.90
CA GLY A 118 -4.28 -0.23 19.57
C GLY A 118 -4.82 -0.41 18.15
N PHE A 119 -4.22 -1.28 17.33
CA PHE A 119 -4.69 -1.59 15.98
C PHE A 119 -5.13 -3.06 15.87
N VAL A 120 -6.25 -3.29 15.19
CA VAL A 120 -6.89 -4.62 15.07
C VAL A 120 -6.91 -5.15 13.64
N GLN A 121 -6.62 -4.30 12.65
CA GLN A 121 -6.59 -4.69 11.24
C GLN A 121 -5.35 -4.11 10.55
N ARG A 122 -4.71 -4.91 9.69
CA ARG A 122 -3.64 -4.48 8.76
C ARG A 122 -4.07 -4.71 7.33
N ASN A 123 -3.86 -3.70 6.49
CA ASN A 123 -4.01 -3.80 5.04
C ASN A 123 -2.67 -3.56 4.34
N TYR A 124 -2.32 -4.44 3.41
CA TYR A 124 -1.26 -4.20 2.43
C TYR A 124 -1.77 -3.23 1.37
N ARG A 125 -0.95 -2.22 1.05
CA ARG A 125 -1.24 -1.24 0.01
C ARG A 125 -0.01 -0.99 -0.85
N GLN A 126 -0.21 -0.81 -2.15
CA GLN A 126 0.81 -0.24 -3.04
C GLN A 126 0.32 1.10 -3.57
N ARG A 127 1.12 2.15 -3.39
CA ARG A 127 0.78 3.51 -3.79
C ARG A 127 1.17 3.76 -5.24
N ALA A 128 0.31 4.46 -5.97
CA ALA A 128 0.61 5.04 -7.26
C ALA A 128 0.10 6.48 -7.33
N ILE A 129 0.69 7.24 -8.25
CA ILE A 129 0.21 8.55 -8.68
C ILE A 129 -0.42 8.35 -10.04
N VAL A 130 -1.66 8.81 -10.18
CA VAL A 130 -2.41 8.70 -11.42
C VAL A 130 -2.94 10.06 -11.86
N MET A 131 -3.07 10.23 -13.16
CA MET A 131 -3.79 11.34 -13.78
C MET A 131 -5.04 10.77 -14.44
N LEU A 132 -6.19 11.41 -14.30
CA LEU A 132 -7.40 10.97 -15.00
C LEU A 132 -7.25 11.25 -16.50
N ALA A 133 -7.55 10.28 -17.35
CA ALA A 133 -7.29 10.40 -18.80
C ALA A 133 -8.09 11.53 -19.47
N ASN A 134 -9.26 11.86 -18.92
CA ASN A 134 -10.15 12.90 -19.44
C ASN A 134 -10.13 14.18 -18.61
N ASP A 135 -9.15 14.36 -17.71
CA ASP A 135 -9.04 15.59 -16.92
C ASP A 135 -8.30 16.68 -17.69
N PRO A 136 -8.98 17.78 -18.09
CA PRO A 136 -8.34 18.86 -18.83
C PRO A 136 -7.34 19.66 -17.98
N GLN A 137 -7.40 19.53 -16.65
CA GLN A 137 -6.46 20.20 -15.74
C GLN A 137 -5.24 19.33 -15.42
N HIS A 138 -5.21 18.08 -15.90
CA HIS A 138 -4.10 17.16 -15.70
C HIS A 138 -3.69 17.03 -14.21
N GLU A 139 -4.68 17.01 -13.31
CA GLU A 139 -4.42 16.91 -11.89
C GLU A 139 -3.90 15.51 -11.53
N LEU A 140 -3.00 15.49 -10.55
CA LEU A 140 -2.43 14.25 -10.01
C LEU A 140 -3.21 13.78 -8.80
N TYR A 141 -3.50 12.49 -8.74
CA TYR A 141 -4.22 11.84 -7.67
C TYR A 141 -3.37 10.75 -7.04
N VAL A 142 -3.32 10.73 -5.71
CA VAL A 142 -2.78 9.61 -4.95
C VAL A 142 -3.81 8.49 -4.90
N VAL A 143 -3.39 7.28 -5.23
CA VAL A 143 -4.21 6.06 -5.13
C VAL A 143 -3.43 4.94 -4.46
N ALA A 144 -4.10 4.16 -3.61
CA ALA A 144 -3.48 3.05 -2.88
C ALA A 144 -4.24 1.74 -3.13
N PHE A 145 -3.66 0.87 -3.96
CA PHE A 145 -4.27 -0.41 -4.33
C PHE A 145 -4.04 -1.47 -3.25
N GLY A 146 -5.09 -2.21 -2.90
CA GLY A 146 -5.03 -3.28 -1.91
C GLY A 146 -4.36 -4.55 -2.45
N TYR A 147 -3.96 -5.45 -1.54
CA TYR A 147 -3.31 -6.72 -1.87
C TYR A 147 -3.96 -7.49 -3.03
N LYS A 148 -5.30 -7.63 -2.98
CA LYS A 148 -6.03 -8.36 -4.03
C LYS A 148 -5.86 -7.70 -5.40
N SER A 149 -6.03 -6.38 -5.51
CA SER A 149 -5.79 -5.64 -6.75
C SER A 149 -4.35 -5.73 -7.24
N VAL A 150 -3.39 -5.86 -6.31
CA VAL A 150 -1.96 -5.87 -6.64
C VAL A 150 -1.47 -7.24 -7.08
N ARG A 151 -1.86 -8.31 -6.36
CA ARG A 151 -1.27 -9.65 -6.51
C ARG A 151 -2.25 -10.75 -6.86
N GLN A 152 -3.53 -10.62 -6.50
CA GLN A 152 -4.48 -11.74 -6.61
C GLN A 152 -5.59 -11.54 -7.63
N SER A 153 -5.75 -10.36 -8.23
CA SER A 153 -6.86 -10.15 -9.16
C SER A 153 -6.60 -10.85 -10.49
N GLY A 154 -7.13 -12.07 -10.58
CA GLY A 154 -7.73 -12.59 -11.80
C GLY A 154 -9.19 -12.19 -11.78
N ASN A 155 -9.57 -11.16 -12.55
CA ASN A 155 -10.97 -10.99 -12.87
C ASN A 155 -11.38 -12.17 -13.76
N ALA A 156 -12.63 -12.63 -13.67
CA ALA A 156 -13.18 -13.55 -14.67
C ALA A 156 -13.31 -12.87 -16.06
N ASN A 157 -13.24 -11.54 -16.10
CA ASN A 157 -13.38 -10.77 -17.33
C ASN A 157 -12.11 -10.82 -18.19
N VAL A 158 -12.28 -11.37 -19.40
CA VAL A 158 -11.28 -11.35 -20.48
C VAL A 158 -10.73 -9.94 -20.67
N GLY A 159 -9.40 -9.83 -20.76
CA GLY A 159 -8.72 -8.56 -21.03
C GLY A 159 -8.33 -7.73 -19.80
N THR A 160 -8.51 -8.25 -18.58
CA THR A 160 -8.02 -7.59 -17.36
C THR A 160 -6.90 -8.36 -16.66
N CYS A 161 -6.16 -7.65 -15.81
CA CYS A 161 -5.07 -8.20 -15.00
C CYS A 161 -4.94 -7.50 -13.64
N ASN A 162 -4.09 -8.05 -12.76
CA ASN A 162 -3.68 -7.39 -11.53
C ASN A 162 -2.57 -6.34 -11.77
N PHE A 163 -2.34 -5.49 -10.78
CA PHE A 163 -1.38 -4.38 -10.92
C PHE A 163 0.04 -4.87 -11.22
N ALA A 164 0.51 -5.94 -10.57
CA ALA A 164 1.86 -6.46 -10.82
C ALA A 164 2.04 -6.94 -12.27
N THR A 165 1.00 -7.58 -12.83
CA THR A 165 0.99 -8.04 -14.22
C THR A 165 0.95 -6.86 -15.19
N LEU A 166 0.16 -5.82 -14.88
CA LEU A 166 0.14 -4.58 -15.65
C LEU A 166 1.54 -3.94 -15.68
N LEU A 167 2.19 -3.77 -14.53
CA LEU A 167 3.52 -3.17 -14.43
C LEU A 167 4.55 -3.96 -15.23
N LYS A 168 4.52 -5.29 -15.14
CA LYS A 168 5.38 -6.16 -15.96
C LYS A 168 5.12 -5.95 -17.44
N THR A 169 3.85 -5.94 -17.86
CA THR A 169 3.46 -5.77 -19.27
C THR A 169 3.94 -4.44 -19.83
N MET A 170 3.75 -3.34 -19.10
CA MET A 170 4.23 -2.02 -19.52
C MET A 170 5.77 -1.96 -19.54
N GLY A 171 6.45 -2.61 -18.60
CA GLY A 171 7.90 -2.75 -18.62
C GLY A 171 8.41 -3.55 -19.82
N ASP A 172 7.72 -4.63 -20.19
CA ASP A 172 8.03 -5.42 -21.37
C ASP A 172 7.87 -4.55 -22.65
N PHE A 173 6.82 -3.73 -22.76
CA PHE A 173 6.65 -2.76 -23.86
C PHE A 173 7.77 -1.73 -23.91
N GLN A 174 8.20 -1.20 -22.76
CA GLN A 174 9.32 -0.26 -22.69
C GLN A 174 10.60 -0.91 -23.22
N ALA A 175 10.91 -2.13 -22.76
CA ALA A 175 12.12 -2.84 -23.14
C ALA A 175 12.14 -3.22 -24.63
N SER A 176 10.99 -3.57 -25.20
CA SER A 176 10.89 -4.08 -26.58
C SER A 176 10.58 -3.01 -27.64
N HIS A 177 9.87 -1.94 -27.27
CA HIS A 177 9.37 -0.93 -28.22
C HIS A 177 9.74 0.50 -27.83
N GLY A 178 10.43 0.72 -26.70
CA GLY A 178 10.79 2.05 -26.21
C GLY A 178 9.60 2.88 -25.73
N ILE A 179 8.43 2.28 -25.56
CA ILE A 179 7.20 2.96 -25.13
C ILE A 179 7.28 3.21 -23.62
N MET A 180 7.15 4.47 -23.21
CA MET A 180 7.22 4.83 -21.80
C MET A 180 5.93 4.41 -21.06
N PRO A 181 6.02 3.72 -19.91
CA PRO A 181 4.85 3.20 -19.19
C PRO A 181 3.76 4.23 -18.87
N PHE A 182 4.14 5.47 -18.52
CA PHE A 182 3.17 6.52 -18.17
C PHE A 182 2.33 7.01 -19.36
N THR A 183 2.70 6.65 -20.60
CA THR A 183 1.94 7.04 -21.80
C THR A 183 0.71 6.17 -22.04
N PHE A 184 0.61 4.99 -21.42
CA PHE A 184 -0.57 4.14 -21.58
C PHE A 184 -1.79 4.74 -20.88
N THR A 185 -2.96 4.60 -21.51
CA THR A 185 -4.25 4.76 -20.83
C THR A 185 -4.66 3.42 -20.25
N VAL A 186 -4.79 3.36 -18.93
CA VAL A 186 -5.20 2.18 -18.18
C VAL A 186 -6.64 2.34 -17.72
N GLN A 187 -7.49 1.39 -18.06
CA GLN A 187 -8.84 1.30 -17.54
C GLN A 187 -8.85 0.51 -16.23
N LEU A 188 -9.35 1.15 -15.17
CA LEU A 188 -9.62 0.57 -13.88
C LEU A 188 -11.08 0.12 -13.86
N SER A 189 -11.35 -1.05 -13.31
CA SER A 189 -12.70 -1.58 -13.10
C SER A 189 -12.76 -2.38 -11.81
N PHE A 190 -13.95 -2.57 -11.25
CA PHE A 190 -14.13 -3.39 -10.06
C PHE A 190 -14.43 -4.84 -10.41
N ASP A 191 -13.85 -5.77 -9.65
CA ASP A 191 -14.27 -7.16 -9.63
C ASP A 191 -15.50 -7.31 -8.71
N GLY A 192 -16.68 -7.42 -9.31
CA GLY A 192 -17.95 -7.53 -8.61
C GLY A 192 -18.18 -8.85 -7.87
N SER A 193 -17.30 -9.84 -8.04
CA SER A 193 -17.37 -11.12 -7.31
C SER A 193 -16.87 -11.01 -5.86
N GLN A 194 -16.24 -9.89 -5.50
CA GLN A 194 -15.56 -9.72 -4.22
C GLN A 194 -16.40 -8.89 -3.25
N SER A 195 -16.39 -9.28 -1.98
CA SER A 195 -17.04 -8.55 -0.87
C SER A 195 -16.31 -7.25 -0.49
N VAL A 196 -15.08 -7.05 -0.98
CA VAL A 196 -14.28 -5.84 -0.78
C VAL A 196 -13.95 -5.22 -2.14
N PRO A 197 -13.74 -3.90 -2.22
CA PRO A 197 -13.33 -3.27 -3.47
C PRO A 197 -11.98 -3.81 -3.97
N VAL A 198 -12.06 -4.60 -5.04
CA VAL A 198 -10.90 -5.12 -5.79
C VAL A 198 -10.89 -4.48 -7.15
N VAL A 199 -9.78 -3.83 -7.51
CA VAL A 199 -9.60 -3.13 -8.78
C VAL A 199 -8.80 -4.03 -9.72
N ALA A 200 -9.31 -4.19 -10.93
CA ALA A 200 -8.65 -4.85 -12.04
C ALA A 200 -8.26 -3.80 -13.09
N PHE A 201 -7.20 -4.11 -13.85
CA PHE A 201 -6.56 -3.19 -14.79
C PHE A 201 -6.60 -3.73 -16.21
N SER A 202 -6.83 -2.87 -17.18
CA SER A 202 -6.83 -3.21 -18.61
C SER A 202 -6.14 -2.10 -19.42
N LEU A 203 -5.37 -2.48 -20.44
CA LEU A 203 -4.86 -1.55 -21.45
C LEU A 203 -5.88 -1.28 -22.57
N TYR A 204 -6.95 -2.06 -22.59
CA TYR A 204 -8.03 -2.00 -23.58
C TYR A 204 -9.27 -1.30 -23.02
N ASP A 205 -10.10 -0.74 -23.91
CA ASP A 205 -11.42 -0.23 -23.53
C ASP A 205 -12.46 -1.36 -23.50
N LEU A 206 -12.70 -1.89 -22.31
CA LEU A 206 -13.61 -3.02 -22.11
C LEU A 206 -15.09 -2.61 -22.27
N ARG A 207 -15.41 -1.33 -22.12
CA ARG A 207 -16.78 -0.82 -22.34
C ARG A 207 -17.21 -1.03 -23.79
N ASN A 208 -16.26 -0.87 -24.71
CA ASN A 208 -16.47 -0.99 -26.15
C ASN A 208 -16.02 -2.35 -26.71
N ARG A 209 -15.52 -3.26 -25.85
CA ARG A 209 -14.89 -4.53 -26.25
C ARG A 209 -13.80 -4.34 -27.32
N SER A 210 -13.13 -3.19 -27.27
CA SER A 210 -12.00 -2.90 -28.14
C SER A 210 -10.78 -3.69 -27.65
N ASN A 211 -9.91 -4.09 -28.57
CA ASN A 211 -8.60 -4.67 -28.27
C ASN A 211 -7.46 -3.69 -28.61
N GLU A 212 -7.79 -2.42 -28.82
CA GLU A 212 -6.81 -1.38 -29.12
C GLU A 212 -6.25 -0.79 -27.83
N VAL A 213 -4.93 -0.68 -27.80
CA VAL A 213 -4.22 0.01 -26.72
C VAL A 213 -4.38 1.52 -26.92
N ARG A 214 -4.73 2.22 -25.85
CA ARG A 214 -4.92 3.67 -25.86
C ARG A 214 -3.75 4.38 -25.20
N PHE A 215 -3.45 5.57 -25.67
CA PHE A 215 -2.33 6.39 -25.23
C PHE A 215 -2.77 7.78 -24.78
N ALA A 216 -1.97 8.38 -23.92
CA ALA A 216 -2.08 9.77 -23.48
C ALA A 216 -1.95 10.74 -24.65
N SER A 217 -2.66 11.85 -24.57
CA SER A 217 -2.46 12.99 -25.47
C SER A 217 -1.12 13.67 -25.18
N GLU A 218 -0.59 14.41 -26.16
CA GLU A 218 0.66 15.15 -25.98
C GLU A 218 0.63 16.14 -24.79
N PRO A 219 -0.46 16.92 -24.54
CA PRO A 219 -0.56 17.76 -23.34
C PRO A 219 -0.47 16.97 -22.03
N ALA A 220 -1.12 15.80 -21.97
CA ALA A 220 -1.06 14.95 -20.78
C ALA A 220 0.36 14.39 -20.56
N ILE A 221 1.04 14.00 -21.63
CA ILE A 221 2.45 13.56 -21.60
C ILE A 221 3.35 14.66 -21.04
N GLN A 222 3.21 15.89 -21.52
CA GLN A 222 3.99 17.03 -21.05
C GLN A 222 3.76 17.29 -19.55
N ALA A 223 2.51 17.29 -19.10
CA ALA A 223 2.16 17.48 -17.69
C ALA A 223 2.71 16.35 -16.79
N MET A 224 2.68 15.10 -17.26
CA MET A 224 3.28 13.97 -16.53
C MET A 224 4.80 14.09 -16.42
N VAL A 225 5.49 14.48 -17.50
CA VAL A 225 6.94 14.69 -17.49
C VAL A 225 7.32 15.83 -16.54
N GLU A 226 6.58 16.93 -16.56
CA GLU A 226 6.78 18.05 -15.64
C GLU A 226 6.65 17.58 -14.18
N ALA A 227 5.58 16.84 -13.86
CA ALA A 227 5.35 16.31 -12.52
C ALA A 227 6.45 15.37 -12.01
N MET A 228 7.01 14.55 -12.90
CA MET A 228 8.11 13.64 -12.58
C MET A 228 9.44 14.38 -12.41
N THR A 229 9.66 15.47 -13.16
CA THR A 229 10.94 16.21 -13.14
C THR A 229 11.00 17.27 -12.05
N ASN A 230 9.86 17.82 -11.62
CA ASN A 230 9.80 18.86 -10.59
C ASN A 230 9.71 18.32 -9.14
N GLY A 231 9.81 17.00 -8.95
CA GLY A 231 9.77 16.33 -7.64
C GLY A 231 8.37 16.17 -7.04
N THR A 232 7.30 16.54 -7.75
CA THR A 232 5.92 16.40 -7.26
C THR A 232 5.54 14.95 -7.06
N THR A 233 5.91 14.05 -7.99
CA THR A 233 5.60 12.62 -7.87
C THR A 233 6.28 11.98 -6.67
N ASP A 234 7.55 12.28 -6.44
CA ASP A 234 8.32 11.70 -5.32
C ASP A 234 7.69 12.08 -3.98
N ARG A 235 7.30 13.35 -3.83
CA ARG A 235 6.59 13.84 -2.65
C ARG A 235 5.25 13.14 -2.45
N LEU A 236 4.46 12.96 -3.49
CA LEU A 236 3.14 12.32 -3.39
C LEU A 236 3.25 10.80 -3.16
N LEU A 237 4.34 10.17 -3.62
CA LEU A 237 4.63 8.76 -3.38
C LEU A 237 5.04 8.47 -1.94
N ASP A 238 5.54 9.47 -1.20
CA ASP A 238 5.86 9.32 0.21
C ASP A 238 4.57 9.22 1.05
N ILE A 239 4.47 8.14 1.82
CA ILE A 239 3.34 7.86 2.69
C ILE A 239 3.33 8.75 3.94
N HIS A 240 4.48 9.29 4.35
CA HIS A 240 4.57 10.13 5.55
C HIS A 240 3.87 11.48 5.36
N PHE A 241 3.73 11.93 4.11
CA PHE A 241 3.01 13.15 3.76
C PHE A 241 1.56 13.14 4.27
N ASP A 242 0.97 11.96 4.41
CA ASP A 242 -0.43 11.77 4.80
C ASP A 242 -0.65 11.67 6.32
N ASN A 243 0.43 11.54 7.10
CA ASN A 243 0.37 11.42 8.55
C ASN A 243 0.35 12.79 9.26
N THR A 244 0.06 13.89 8.54
CA THR A 244 0.17 15.26 9.05
C THR A 244 -1.10 15.82 9.69
N THR A 245 -2.24 15.13 9.61
CA THR A 245 -3.41 15.46 10.43
C THR A 245 -3.20 14.98 11.86
N GLU A 246 -3.42 15.84 12.85
CA GLU A 246 -3.24 15.69 14.31
C GLU A 246 -3.78 14.38 14.96
N ASN A 247 -4.47 13.52 14.21
CA ASN A 247 -4.94 12.21 14.63
C ASN A 247 -4.05 11.03 14.22
N ALA A 248 -3.06 11.24 13.34
CA ALA A 248 -2.01 10.26 13.12
C ALA A 248 -1.05 10.36 14.30
N THR A 249 -1.27 9.54 15.32
CA THR A 249 -0.37 9.44 16.48
C THR A 249 0.93 8.82 15.97
N VAL A 250 1.83 9.66 15.46
CA VAL A 250 3.23 9.33 15.29
C VAL A 250 3.81 9.29 16.70
N ASN A 251 3.78 8.12 17.32
CA ASN A 251 4.70 7.67 18.38
C ASN A 251 4.27 6.28 18.87
N ALA A 252 4.41 5.28 18.00
CA ALA A 252 4.85 3.98 18.48
C ALA A 252 6.30 3.83 18.05
N ALA A 253 7.22 4.28 18.90
CA ALA A 253 8.57 3.74 18.84
C ALA A 253 8.46 2.21 18.79
N PRO A 254 9.33 1.50 18.03
CA PRO A 254 9.35 0.05 18.08
C PRO A 254 9.36 -0.40 19.55
N PRO A 255 8.62 -1.46 19.93
CA PRO A 255 8.62 -1.92 21.31
C PRO A 255 10.07 -2.13 21.70
N GLN A 256 10.57 -1.27 22.60
CA GLN A 256 11.82 -1.55 23.29
C GLN A 256 11.59 -2.90 23.96
N GLN A 257 12.31 -3.92 23.51
CA GLN A 257 12.47 -5.11 24.32
C GLN A 257 12.84 -4.64 25.72
N PRO A 258 12.23 -5.17 26.79
CA PRO A 258 12.58 -4.76 28.13
C PRO A 258 14.08 -4.98 28.29
N GLN A 259 14.86 -3.89 28.26
CA GLN A 259 16.22 -3.91 28.72
C GLN A 259 16.09 -4.28 30.19
N MET A 260 16.47 -5.50 30.54
CA MET A 260 16.72 -5.87 31.91
C MET A 260 17.65 -4.81 32.48
N GLN A 261 17.10 -3.98 33.37
CA GLN A 261 17.89 -3.10 34.21
C GLN A 261 18.84 -4.00 35.00
N VAL A 262 20.10 -4.04 34.59
CA VAL A 262 21.16 -4.54 35.44
C VAL A 262 21.25 -3.52 36.59
N PRO A 263 21.04 -3.93 37.85
CA PRO A 263 21.14 -3.00 38.97
C PRO A 263 22.58 -2.45 39.06
N PRO A 264 22.77 -1.23 39.60
CA PRO A 264 24.11 -0.69 39.74
C PRO A 264 24.92 -1.56 40.70
N GLN A 265 26.10 -2.02 40.27
CA GLN A 265 27.05 -2.71 41.13
C GLN A 265 27.52 -1.75 42.22
N GLY A 266 26.89 -1.86 43.40
CA GLY A 266 27.41 -1.33 44.65
C GLY A 266 28.66 -2.11 45.05
N GLN A 267 29.66 -1.37 45.49
CA GLN A 267 30.87 -1.88 46.15
C GLN A 267 30.48 -2.75 47.35
N VAL A 268 30.95 -3.99 47.38
CA VAL A 268 31.00 -4.79 48.61
C VAL A 268 32.40 -5.39 48.77
N GLN A 269 32.99 -5.06 49.91
CA GLN A 269 34.31 -5.46 50.39
C GLN A 269 34.43 -7.00 50.56
N PRO A 270 35.65 -7.56 50.49
CA PRO A 270 35.87 -9.00 50.65
C PRO A 270 35.85 -9.42 52.13
N PRO A 271 35.18 -10.53 52.50
CA PRO A 271 35.38 -11.16 53.79
C PRO A 271 36.68 -11.98 53.83
N GLN A 272 37.33 -11.90 55.00
CA GLN A 272 38.59 -12.56 55.36
C GLN A 272 38.46 -14.09 55.49
N MET A 273 39.60 -14.75 55.26
CA MET A 273 39.86 -16.19 55.41
C MET A 273 39.70 -16.70 56.85
N GLN A 274 39.30 -17.98 57.00
CA GLN A 274 39.99 -19.01 57.80
C GLN A 274 39.51 -20.43 57.38
N PRO A 275 40.26 -21.52 57.67
CA PRO A 275 40.59 -22.53 56.66
C PRO A 275 40.07 -23.94 56.97
N GLN A 276 40.44 -24.89 56.09
CA GLN A 276 40.78 -26.30 56.39
C GLN A 276 39.75 -27.38 55.97
N MET A 277 39.98 -28.00 54.80
CA MET A 277 40.52 -29.37 54.67
C MET A 277 40.41 -29.86 53.22
N GLN A 278 41.57 -30.12 52.62
CA GLN A 278 41.82 -31.01 51.48
C GLN A 278 41.64 -32.49 51.93
N PRO A 279 41.51 -33.51 51.04
CA PRO A 279 42.38 -33.64 49.86
C PRO A 279 41.81 -34.31 48.59
N GLN A 280 42.64 -34.19 47.53
CA GLN A 280 42.85 -35.12 46.40
C GLN A 280 41.71 -35.32 45.39
N GLY A 281 41.88 -35.04 44.09
CA GLY A 281 43.08 -34.61 43.40
C GLY A 281 42.91 -34.47 41.88
N GLN A 282 43.97 -33.94 41.30
CA GLN A 282 44.41 -33.98 39.89
C GLN A 282 43.77 -33.02 38.88
N HIS A 283 44.48 -31.90 38.72
CA HIS A 283 44.67 -31.09 37.51
C HIS A 283 45.70 -31.77 36.55
N PRO A 284 46.05 -31.20 35.37
CA PRO A 284 45.40 -31.19 34.05
C PRO A 284 46.49 -31.67 33.02
N PRO A 285 46.78 -31.07 31.83
CA PRO A 285 46.03 -30.31 30.82
C PRO A 285 46.18 -30.91 29.40
N ALA A 286 45.57 -30.32 28.36
CA ALA A 286 46.32 -29.81 27.19
C ALA A 286 45.43 -29.47 25.98
N TRP A 287 45.89 -28.39 25.35
CA TRP A 287 45.54 -27.76 24.09
C TRP A 287 45.49 -28.66 22.83
N GLN A 288 44.77 -28.12 21.82
CA GLN A 288 44.98 -28.28 20.38
C GLN A 288 44.93 -29.69 19.78
N GLN A 289 43.93 -29.94 18.92
CA GLN A 289 44.24 -30.13 17.50
C GLN A 289 43.00 -30.13 16.60
N GLN A 290 43.30 -29.74 15.37
CA GLN A 290 42.49 -29.46 14.21
C GLN A 290 42.34 -30.75 13.38
N ALA A 291 41.32 -30.74 12.51
CA ALA A 291 41.15 -31.56 11.31
C ALA A 291 40.34 -32.89 11.37
N GLN A 292 39.22 -32.84 10.62
CA GLN A 292 38.75 -33.80 9.62
C GLN A 292 38.55 -35.27 10.00
N ALA A 293 37.29 -35.72 10.01
CA ALA A 293 36.75 -36.63 9.00
C ALA A 293 35.24 -36.84 9.23
N GLN A 294 34.55 -37.16 8.13
CA GLN A 294 33.10 -37.25 7.88
C GLN A 294 32.27 -37.99 8.94
N PRO A 295 30.93 -37.78 8.90
CA PRO A 295 30.03 -38.91 8.93
C PRO A 295 29.20 -39.04 7.66
N GLN A 296 29.26 -40.29 7.21
CA GLN A 296 28.46 -41.02 6.25
C GLN A 296 26.94 -40.88 6.47
N MET A 297 26.25 -40.77 5.33
CA MET A 297 24.86 -41.11 5.00
C MET A 297 23.85 -41.31 6.14
N GLN A 298 22.75 -40.54 6.05
CA GLN A 298 21.40 -41.09 6.12
C GLN A 298 20.42 -40.18 5.37
N GLN A 299 19.86 -40.70 4.28
CA GLN A 299 18.58 -40.21 3.74
C GLN A 299 17.48 -40.45 4.78
N PRO A 300 16.46 -39.59 4.81
CA PRO A 300 15.11 -40.10 4.98
C PRO A 300 14.22 -39.75 3.79
N GLN A 301 13.57 -40.81 3.32
CA GLN A 301 12.37 -40.78 2.49
C GLN A 301 11.27 -39.91 3.12
N GLY A 302 10.64 -39.11 2.25
CA GLY A 302 9.19 -38.96 2.15
C GLY A 302 8.37 -38.76 3.43
N GLN A 303 8.11 -37.50 3.76
CA GLN A 303 6.77 -37.08 4.16
C GLN A 303 6.42 -35.78 3.44
N GLN A 304 5.68 -35.89 2.33
CA GLN A 304 4.92 -34.77 1.79
C GLN A 304 3.78 -34.49 2.75
N GLN A 305 3.95 -33.51 3.63
CA GLN A 305 2.81 -32.85 4.27
C GLN A 305 2.24 -31.86 3.26
N THR A 306 1.12 -32.24 2.65
CA THR A 306 0.22 -31.33 1.94
C THR A 306 -0.27 -30.23 2.89
N PRO A 307 -0.18 -28.94 2.51
CA PRO A 307 -0.72 -27.84 3.31
C PRO A 307 -2.26 -27.88 3.43
N PRO A 308 -2.83 -27.39 4.55
CA PRO A 308 -4.24 -27.60 4.92
C PRO A 308 -5.29 -26.89 4.05
N TRP A 309 -4.91 -26.15 3.01
CA TRP A 309 -5.89 -25.44 2.15
C TRP A 309 -6.49 -26.32 1.04
N GLN A 310 -6.00 -27.54 0.80
CA GLN A 310 -6.52 -28.41 -0.26
C GLN A 310 -7.75 -29.25 0.13
N GLN A 311 -8.18 -29.28 1.39
CA GLN A 311 -9.31 -30.12 1.83
C GLN A 311 -10.71 -29.49 1.73
N GLN A 312 -10.86 -28.25 1.27
CA GLN A 312 -12.19 -27.60 1.17
C GLN A 312 -12.83 -27.61 -0.23
N ALA A 313 -12.24 -28.31 -1.22
CA ALA A 313 -12.76 -28.31 -2.60
C ALA A 313 -13.62 -29.55 -2.99
N GLN A 314 -13.99 -30.43 -2.06
CA GLN A 314 -14.84 -31.59 -2.38
C GLN A 314 -16.02 -31.74 -1.42
N MET A 315 -17.05 -30.94 -1.61
CA MET A 315 -18.44 -31.31 -1.32
C MET A 315 -19.38 -30.51 -2.24
N GLN A 316 -19.65 -31.01 -3.44
CA GLN A 316 -20.85 -30.66 -4.19
C GLN A 316 -21.82 -31.84 -4.11
N PRO A 317 -23.06 -31.67 -3.61
CA PRO A 317 -24.10 -32.65 -3.81
C PRO A 317 -24.55 -32.62 -5.27
N GLN A 318 -24.44 -33.78 -5.92
CA GLN A 318 -24.91 -34.06 -7.26
C GLN A 318 -26.44 -34.09 -7.27
N MET A 319 -27.11 -33.11 -7.89
CA MET A 319 -28.55 -33.20 -8.21
C MET A 319 -28.72 -33.83 -9.59
N GLN A 320 -29.47 -34.94 -9.64
CA GLN A 320 -29.90 -35.62 -10.85
C GLN A 320 -30.97 -34.80 -11.60
N PRO A 321 -31.05 -34.91 -12.94
CA PRO A 321 -32.16 -34.35 -13.69
C PRO A 321 -33.34 -35.32 -13.70
N GLN A 322 -34.51 -34.87 -13.29
CA GLN A 322 -35.77 -35.61 -13.50
C GLN A 322 -36.61 -34.86 -14.54
N ASN A 323 -36.72 -35.47 -15.71
CA ASN A 323 -37.68 -35.16 -16.76
C ASN A 323 -39.04 -35.75 -16.37
N GLU A 324 -40.14 -35.04 -16.66
CA GLU A 324 -41.47 -35.52 -17.14
C GLU A 324 -42.45 -34.34 -17.10
N GLN A 325 -42.76 -33.72 -18.25
CA GLN A 325 -43.99 -33.92 -19.06
C GLN A 325 -45.32 -33.67 -18.33
N THR A 326 -46.03 -32.59 -18.69
CA THR A 326 -47.34 -32.62 -19.39
C THR A 326 -47.89 -31.21 -19.66
N ALA A 327 -48.44 -31.03 -20.87
CA ALA A 327 -49.06 -29.81 -21.38
C ALA A 327 -50.55 -29.70 -20.94
N PRO A 328 -51.35 -28.69 -21.35
CA PRO A 328 -51.75 -28.50 -22.75
C PRO A 328 -51.79 -27.04 -23.25
N ALA A 329 -51.88 -26.97 -24.57
CA ALA A 329 -52.02 -25.79 -25.43
C ALA A 329 -53.38 -25.09 -25.32
N GLY A 330 -53.44 -23.82 -25.75
CA GLY A 330 -54.67 -23.23 -26.29
C GLY A 330 -54.80 -21.70 -26.23
N MET A 331 -54.97 -21.10 -27.41
CA MET A 331 -55.49 -19.74 -27.76
C MET A 331 -54.48 -18.58 -27.70
N ALA A 332 -54.01 -17.97 -28.81
CA ALA A 332 -54.62 -17.39 -30.03
C ALA A 332 -55.14 -15.94 -29.87
N ALA A 333 -54.56 -15.03 -30.67
CA ALA A 333 -54.96 -13.67 -31.07
C ALA A 333 -55.08 -12.61 -29.94
N LEU A 334 -54.56 -11.39 -30.03
CA LEU A 334 -54.43 -10.39 -31.09
C LEU A 334 -53.15 -9.56 -30.91
#